data_AF-A0A2V9JJM9-F1
#
_entry.id   AF-A0A2V9JJM9-F1
#
_cell.length_a   1.000
_cell.length_b   1.000
_cell.length_c   1.000
_cell.angle_alpha   90.00
_cell.angle_beta   90.00
_cell.angle_gamma   90.00
#
_symmetry.space_group_name_H-M   'P 1'
#
loop_
_entity.id
_entity.type
_entity.pdbx_description
1 polymer ?
#
loop_
_entity_poly.entity_id
_entity_poly.type
_entity_poly.pdbx_seq_one_letter_code
_entity_poly.pdbx_strand_id
1 'polypeptide(L)'
;PGDITVNKGRDHHRFAMSGLFAGAGILGGCAIGATDEQGARVVRTGWAKKRSVYPEDVAATIYSALGIDWTKEITNTPSGRVFRYVEPQSGTNFLDVAEIAELFA
;
A
#
# COMPACT_ATOMS: atom_id res chain seq x y z
N PRO A 1 13.06 -16.25 -0.57
CA PRO A 1 11.98 -17.19 -0.19
C PRO A 1 11.82 -17.27 1.34
N GLY A 2 10.59 -17.31 1.84
CA GLY A 2 10.31 -17.37 3.29
C GLY A 2 10.83 -18.65 3.96
N ASP A 3 10.99 -18.61 5.27
CA ASP A 3 11.46 -19.73 6.08
C ASP A 3 10.48 -20.93 6.01
N ILE A 4 11.01 -22.14 6.22
CA ILE A 4 10.18 -23.35 6.26
C ILE A 4 9.40 -23.35 7.58
N THR A 5 8.08 -23.47 7.47
CA THR A 5 7.18 -23.51 8.62
C THR A 5 7.12 -24.91 9.25
N VAL A 6 6.55 -25.01 10.44
CA VAL A 6 6.28 -26.30 11.12
C VAL A 6 5.43 -27.26 10.27
N ASN A 7 4.65 -26.72 9.35
CA ASN A 7 3.81 -27.47 8.41
C ASN A 7 4.56 -27.93 7.15
N LYS A 8 5.90 -27.83 7.13
CA LYS A 8 6.77 -28.19 5.99
C LYS A 8 6.48 -27.42 4.69
N GLY A 9 5.73 -26.32 4.77
CA GLY A 9 5.54 -25.35 3.70
C GLY A 9 6.44 -24.12 3.89
N ARG A 10 6.32 -23.13 2.99
CA ARG A 10 6.94 -21.80 3.16
C ARG A 10 5.85 -20.78 3.44
N ASP A 11 6.14 -19.83 4.33
CA ASP A 11 5.22 -18.74 4.63
C ASP A 11 5.20 -17.68 3.50
N HIS A 12 4.17 -16.84 3.50
CA HIS A 12 4.06 -15.72 2.58
C HIS A 12 5.21 -14.72 2.81
N HIS A 13 5.97 -14.41 1.75
CA HIS A 13 7.09 -13.47 1.83
C HIS A 13 6.60 -12.02 1.81
N ARG A 14 6.14 -11.54 2.97
CA ARG A 14 5.40 -10.27 3.09
C ARG A 14 6.24 -9.00 3.17
N PHE A 15 7.57 -9.10 3.12
CA PHE A 15 8.47 -8.01 3.49
C PHE A 15 8.80 -7.03 2.35
N ALA A 16 8.48 -7.40 1.11
CA ALA A 16 8.66 -6.55 -0.06
C ALA A 16 7.60 -6.90 -1.11
N MET A 17 7.12 -5.88 -1.81
CA MET A 17 6.26 -5.97 -2.99
C MET A 17 6.79 -5.03 -4.05
N SER A 18 6.47 -5.30 -5.32
CA SER A 18 6.72 -4.37 -6.43
C SER A 18 5.38 -4.03 -7.09
N GLY A 19 5.26 -2.79 -7.54
CA GLY A 19 4.09 -2.29 -8.25
C GLY A 19 4.53 -1.38 -9.39
N LEU A 20 3.74 -1.36 -10.46
CA LEU A 20 3.94 -0.48 -11.60
C LEU A 20 2.69 0.38 -11.76
N PHE A 21 2.91 1.68 -11.95
CA PHE A 21 1.88 2.66 -12.22
C PHE A 21 2.12 3.29 -13.58
N ALA A 22 1.06 3.47 -14.37
CA ALA A 22 1.11 4.10 -15.68
C ALA A 22 -0.24 4.75 -16.03
N GLY A 23 -0.19 5.84 -16.80
CA GLY A 23 -1.39 6.60 -17.18
C GLY A 23 -1.85 7.57 -16.08
N ALA A 24 -3.02 8.17 -16.27
CA ALA A 24 -3.65 9.10 -15.30
C ALA A 24 -2.74 10.25 -14.81
N GLY A 25 -1.80 10.71 -15.64
CA GLY A 25 -0.86 11.79 -15.30
C GLY A 25 0.40 11.34 -14.54
N ILE A 26 0.59 10.03 -14.35
CA ILE A 26 1.78 9.48 -13.67
C ILE A 26 3.03 9.70 -14.52
N LEU A 27 4.10 10.15 -13.87
CA LEU A 27 5.39 10.40 -14.50
C LEU A 27 6.17 9.10 -14.67
N GLY A 28 6.52 8.79 -15.92
CA GLY A 28 7.35 7.64 -16.26
C GLY A 28 8.82 7.84 -15.88
N GLY A 29 9.57 6.73 -15.83
CA GLY A 29 11.02 6.76 -15.56
C GLY A 29 11.40 6.98 -14.10
N CYS A 30 10.43 7.00 -13.18
CA CYS A 30 10.65 7.09 -11.75
C CYS A 30 10.63 5.70 -11.08
N ALA A 31 11.58 5.46 -10.17
CA ALA A 31 11.58 4.29 -9.29
C ALA A 31 11.51 4.77 -7.83
N ILE A 32 10.44 4.39 -7.13
CA ILE A 32 10.22 4.73 -5.73
C ILE A 32 10.76 3.59 -4.86
N GLY A 33 11.77 3.91 -4.05
CA GLY A 33 12.38 3.00 -3.10
C GLY A 33 13.45 2.07 -3.67
N ALA A 34 13.83 1.07 -2.88
CA ALA A 34 14.69 -0.05 -3.27
C ALA A 34 14.59 -1.18 -2.24
N THR A 35 14.77 -2.41 -2.72
CA THR A 35 14.97 -3.59 -1.88
C THR A 35 16.46 -3.86 -1.64
N ASP A 36 16.75 -4.78 -0.72
CA ASP A 36 18.05 -5.43 -0.66
C ASP A 36 18.36 -6.20 -1.97
N GLU A 37 19.61 -6.65 -2.11
CA GLU A 37 20.10 -7.38 -3.29
C GLU A 37 19.30 -8.64 -3.60
N GLN A 38 18.66 -9.23 -2.59
CA GLN A 38 17.87 -10.45 -2.71
C GLN A 38 16.40 -10.16 -3.05
N GLY A 39 15.99 -8.90 -3.15
CA GLY A 39 14.59 -8.51 -3.32
C GLY A 39 13.72 -8.85 -2.10
N ALA A 40 14.34 -9.15 -0.95
CA ALA A 40 13.66 -9.75 0.19
C ALA A 40 13.07 -8.70 1.14
N ARG A 41 13.71 -7.54 1.30
CA ARG A 41 13.25 -6.47 2.20
C ARG A 41 13.38 -5.11 1.53
N VAL A 42 12.44 -4.21 1.81
CA VAL A 42 12.58 -2.79 1.46
C VAL A 42 13.65 -2.16 2.36
N VAL A 43 14.72 -1.64 1.75
CA VAL A 43 15.84 -0.99 2.46
C VAL A 43 15.87 0.53 2.25
N ARG A 44 15.19 1.01 1.21
CA ARG A 44 14.98 2.44 0.94
C ARG A 44 13.53 2.65 0.55
N THR A 45 12.86 3.60 1.19
CA THR A 45 11.43 3.81 0.97
C THR A 45 11.17 4.72 -0.22
N GLY A 46 11.90 5.84 -0.33
CA GLY A 46 11.85 6.73 -1.50
C GLY A 46 10.59 7.60 -1.64
N TRP A 47 9.79 7.75 -0.57
CA TRP A 47 8.56 8.56 -0.57
C TRP A 47 8.31 9.20 0.81
N ALA A 48 7.37 10.14 0.86
CA ALA A 48 7.13 11.07 1.96
C ALA A 48 6.92 10.41 3.32
N LYS A 49 6.25 9.25 3.39
CA LYS A 49 5.91 8.61 4.68
C LYS A 49 7.07 7.86 5.34
N LYS A 50 8.23 7.74 4.68
CA LYS A 50 9.46 7.14 5.27
C LYS A 50 9.25 5.74 5.89
N ARG A 51 8.30 4.97 5.34
CA ARG A 51 8.02 3.56 5.67
C ARG A 51 7.81 2.75 4.39
N SER A 52 7.56 1.45 4.47
CA SER A 52 7.09 0.71 3.28
C SER A 52 5.76 1.28 2.79
N VAL A 53 5.54 1.27 1.48
CA VAL A 53 4.23 1.49 0.87
C VAL A 53 3.35 0.27 1.17
N TYR A 54 2.12 0.50 1.58
CA TYR A 54 1.13 -0.55 1.83
C TYR A 54 -0.02 -0.49 0.82
N PRO A 55 -0.81 -1.58 0.66
CA PRO A 55 -1.94 -1.61 -0.27
C PRO A 55 -2.95 -0.47 -0.06
N GLU A 56 -3.13 0.00 1.18
CA GLU A 56 -3.98 1.12 1.54
C GLU A 56 -3.52 2.44 0.89
N ASP A 57 -2.21 2.69 0.80
CA ASP A 57 -1.65 3.86 0.11
C ASP A 57 -1.84 3.77 -1.40
N VAL A 58 -1.72 2.56 -1.95
CA VAL A 58 -2.00 2.29 -3.37
C VAL A 58 -3.46 2.58 -3.70
N ALA A 59 -4.39 2.11 -2.86
CA ALA A 59 -5.82 2.38 -3.02
C ALA A 59 -6.13 3.88 -2.90
N ALA A 60 -5.58 4.56 -1.88
CA ALA A 60 -5.73 6.01 -1.71
C ALA A 60 -5.21 6.79 -2.94
N THR A 61 -4.07 6.37 -3.48
CA THR A 61 -3.48 6.98 -4.69
C THR A 61 -4.39 6.81 -5.91
N ILE A 62 -4.94 5.62 -6.13
CA ILE A 62 -5.87 5.35 -7.24
C ILE A 62 -7.15 6.17 -7.09
N TYR A 63 -7.75 6.21 -5.91
CA TYR A 63 -8.95 7.01 -5.65
C TYR A 63 -8.71 8.50 -5.87
N SER A 64 -7.57 9.02 -5.43
CA SER A 64 -7.22 10.43 -5.62
C SER A 64 -7.03 10.79 -7.08
N ALA A 65 -6.39 9.91 -7.86
CA ALA A 65 -6.29 10.08 -9.31
C ALA A 65 -7.66 10.07 -10.02
N LEU A 66 -8.67 9.43 -9.42
CA LEU A 66 -10.06 9.42 -9.91
C LEU A 66 -10.92 10.56 -9.33
N GLY A 67 -10.37 11.42 -8.46
CA GLY A 67 -11.12 12.47 -7.77
C GLY A 67 -12.10 11.94 -6.71
N ILE A 68 -11.86 10.74 -6.18
CA ILE A 68 -12.67 10.11 -5.14
C ILE A 68 -12.03 10.40 -3.78
N ASP A 69 -12.82 10.92 -2.84
CA ASP A 69 -12.42 11.05 -1.44
C ASP A 69 -12.29 9.66 -0.81
N TRP A 70 -11.04 9.20 -0.64
CA TRP A 70 -10.70 7.91 -0.08
C TRP A 70 -10.90 7.83 1.45
N THR A 71 -11.06 8.98 2.12
CA THR A 71 -11.32 9.03 3.57
C THR A 71 -12.80 8.79 3.91
N LYS A 72 -13.64 8.67 2.89
CA LYS A 72 -15.09 8.52 3.03
C LYS A 72 -15.48 7.25 3.78
N GLU A 73 -16.40 7.43 4.72
CA GLU A 73 -17.06 6.36 5.46
C GLU A 73 -18.56 6.33 5.16
N ILE A 74 -19.12 5.12 5.09
CA ILE A 74 -20.57 4.87 5.03
C ILE A 74 -20.98 4.27 6.37
N THR A 75 -21.73 5.04 7.17
CA THR A 75 -22.09 4.67 8.54
C THR A 75 -23.46 4.00 8.66
N ASN A 76 -24.34 4.13 7.65
CA ASN A 76 -25.71 3.62 7.65
C ASN A 76 -25.86 2.30 6.88
N THR A 77 -24.89 1.38 7.00
CA THR A 77 -24.93 0.11 6.28
C THR A 77 -25.96 -0.85 6.88
N PRO A 78 -26.56 -1.76 6.08
CA PRO A 78 -27.48 -2.78 6.60
C PRO A 78 -26.86 -3.73 7.65
N SER A 79 -25.53 -3.86 7.68
CA SER A 79 -24.82 -4.72 8.64
C SER A 79 -24.57 -4.03 9.98
N GLY A 80 -24.82 -2.73 10.10
CA GLY A 80 -24.46 -1.92 11.26
C GLY A 80 -22.95 -1.66 11.40
N ARG A 81 -22.12 -2.17 10.47
CA ARG A 81 -20.68 -1.91 10.44
C ARG A 81 -20.37 -0.76 9.50
N VAL A 82 -19.57 0.21 9.96
CA VAL A 82 -19.05 1.27 9.09
C VAL A 82 -18.26 0.64 7.94
N PHE A 83 -18.54 1.05 6.71
CA PHE A 83 -17.75 0.71 5.53
C PHE A 83 -16.85 1.88 5.18
N ARG A 84 -15.54 1.67 5.21
CA ARG A 84 -14.55 2.68 4.82
C ARG A 84 -14.07 2.39 3.41
N TYR A 85 -13.89 3.44 2.62
CA TYR A 85 -13.34 3.27 1.27
C TYR A 85 -11.92 2.70 1.31
N VAL A 86 -11.14 3.08 2.32
CA VAL A 86 -9.89 2.42 2.70
C VAL A 86 -10.01 1.98 4.16
N GLU A 87 -10.05 0.67 4.38
CA GLU A 87 -10.11 0.08 5.72
C GLU A 87 -8.74 0.12 6.42
N PRO A 88 -8.68 0.20 7.75
CA PRO A 88 -7.44 0.06 8.49
C PRO A 88 -6.89 -1.36 8.35
N GLN A 89 -5.56 -1.47 8.45
CA GLN A 89 -4.84 -2.74 8.29
C GLN A 89 -5.34 -3.84 9.23
N SER A 90 -5.72 -3.49 10.46
CA SER A 90 -6.42 -4.38 11.39
C SER A 90 -7.24 -3.60 12.41
N GLY A 91 -8.02 -4.30 13.23
CA GLY A 91 -8.76 -3.69 14.34
C GLY A 91 -7.87 -3.07 15.43
N THR A 92 -6.56 -3.29 15.40
CA THR A 92 -5.59 -2.75 16.38
C THR A 92 -4.43 -1.99 15.74
N ASN A 93 -4.24 -2.10 14.42
CA ASN A 93 -3.16 -1.44 13.70
C ASN A 93 -3.74 -0.46 12.70
N PHE A 94 -3.47 0.81 12.97
CA PHE A 94 -3.85 1.91 12.10
C PHE A 94 -2.59 2.39 11.37
N LEU A 95 -2.62 2.29 10.05
CA LEU A 95 -1.61 2.88 9.20
C LEU A 95 -1.96 4.36 9.00
N ASP A 96 -0.97 5.22 9.10
CA ASP A 96 -1.10 6.60 8.63
C ASP A 96 -1.05 6.59 7.09
N VAL A 97 -2.20 6.32 6.46
CA VAL A 97 -2.38 6.17 5.01
C VAL A 97 -2.12 7.50 4.29
N ALA A 98 -1.46 7.45 3.14
CA ALA A 98 -1.29 8.61 2.27
C ALA A 98 -1.22 8.23 0.79
N GLU A 99 -1.55 9.19 -0.06
CA GLU A 99 -1.29 9.13 -1.50
C GLU A 99 0.23 9.16 -1.77
N ILE A 100 0.66 8.45 -2.81
CA ILE A 100 2.05 8.43 -3.27
C ILE A 100 2.24 9.58 -4.27
N ALA A 101 2.35 10.80 -3.75
CA ALA A 101 2.44 12.03 -4.56
C ALA A 101 3.65 12.03 -5.51
N GLU A 102 4.71 11.31 -5.17
CA GLU A 102 5.92 11.16 -5.99
C GLU A 102 5.67 10.49 -7.35
N LEU A 103 4.52 9.84 -7.54
CA LEU A 103 4.13 9.32 -8.85
C LEU A 103 3.73 10.42 -9.85
N PHE A 104 3.43 11.64 -9.38
CA PHE A 104 2.90 12.74 -10.19
C PHE A 104 3.82 13.97 -10.26
N ALA A 105 4.94 13.96 -9.52
CA ALA A 105 5.82 15.12 -9.30
C ALA A 105 7.15 15.06 -10.07
#